data_AF-A0A3M1G8G8-F1
#
_entry.id   AF-A0A3M1G8G8-F1
#
_cell.length_a   1.000
_cell.length_b   1.000
_cell.length_c   1.000
_cell.angle_alpha   90.00
_cell.angle_beta   90.00
_cell.angle_gamma   90.00
#
_symmetry.space_group_name_H-M   'P 1'
#
loop_
_entity.id
_entity.type
_entity.pdbx_description
1 polymer ?
#
loop_
_entity_poly.entity_id
_entity_poly.type
_entity_poly.pdbx_seq_one_letter_code
_entity_poly.pdbx_strand_id
1 'polypeptide(L)'
;KWKNLALFTLRQNIYTDPQVPMQVEQNIYKIGEPDENSPLLITTNFSLTYFIVAGEVENSKVPAWLAVMDCEGLSVLTAWAAGKFTGAKIANFIKESGIADKVKHRELIIPGYVAILKGAIEEKLEGWTVTVGPREANGLPSFLRQKAA
;
A
#
# COMPACT_ATOMS: atom_id res chain seq x y z
N LYS A 1 -7.45 29.78 -3.21
CA LYS A 1 -6.68 28.57 -3.60
C LYS A 1 -7.53 27.29 -3.48
N TRP A 2 -8.11 26.96 -2.32
CA TRP A 2 -8.97 25.75 -2.16
C TRP A 2 -10.25 25.75 -3.01
N LYS A 3 -10.85 26.92 -3.26
CA LYS A 3 -12.10 27.05 -4.06
C LYS A 3 -12.00 26.45 -5.47
N ASN A 4 -10.80 26.43 -6.07
CA ASN A 4 -10.58 25.89 -7.41
C ASN A 4 -10.22 24.39 -7.39
N LEU A 5 -9.89 23.82 -6.23
CA LEU A 5 -9.48 22.42 -6.12
C LEU A 5 -10.58 21.49 -6.63
N ALA A 6 -11.82 21.71 -6.17
CA ALA A 6 -12.98 20.93 -6.61
C ALA A 6 -13.19 20.99 -8.13
N LEU A 7 -13.02 22.17 -8.75
CA LEU A 7 -13.15 22.34 -10.20
C LEU A 7 -12.02 21.63 -10.97
N PHE A 8 -10.79 21.68 -10.46
CA PHE A 8 -9.67 20.99 -11.09
C PHE A 8 -9.77 19.47 -10.94
N THR A 9 -10.18 18.97 -9.76
CA THR A 9 -10.47 17.55 -9.55
C THR A 9 -11.59 17.07 -10.45
N LEU A 10 -12.70 17.82 -10.55
CA LEU A 10 -13.80 17.48 -11.44
C LEU A 10 -13.36 17.42 -12.91
N ARG A 11 -12.60 18.43 -13.36
CA ARG A 11 -12.05 18.44 -14.72
C ARG A 11 -11.14 17.23 -14.95
N GLN A 12 -10.22 16.93 -14.03
CA GLN A 12 -9.36 15.75 -14.16
C GLN A 12 -10.19 14.47 -14.26
N ASN A 13 -11.18 14.28 -13.40
CA ASN A 13 -12.02 13.10 -13.40
C ASN A 13 -12.83 12.94 -14.71
N ILE A 14 -13.42 14.03 -15.24
CA ILE A 14 -14.20 13.99 -16.49
C ILE A 14 -13.33 13.67 -17.71
N TYR A 15 -12.10 14.19 -17.76
CA TYR A 15 -11.20 14.03 -18.91
C TYR A 15 -10.22 12.86 -18.77
N THR A 16 -10.37 12.01 -17.74
CA THR A 16 -9.60 10.77 -17.61
C THR A 16 -10.25 9.70 -18.48
N ASP A 17 -9.44 8.96 -19.24
CA ASP A 17 -9.93 7.86 -20.07
C ASP A 17 -10.62 6.79 -19.19
N PRO A 18 -11.93 6.53 -19.37
CA PRO A 18 -12.64 5.55 -18.56
C PRO A 18 -12.20 4.10 -18.80
N GLN A 19 -11.48 3.82 -19.90
CA GLN A 19 -11.01 2.47 -20.24
C GLN A 19 -9.64 2.14 -19.65
N VAL A 20 -8.83 3.15 -19.33
CA VAL A 20 -7.45 2.98 -18.86
C VAL A 20 -7.33 3.50 -17.43
N PRO A 21 -7.30 2.62 -16.42
CA PRO A 21 -7.04 3.04 -15.05
C PRO A 21 -5.68 3.75 -14.94
N MET A 22 -5.61 4.84 -14.19
CA MET A 22 -4.34 5.49 -13.89
C MET A 22 -3.54 4.62 -12.91
N GLN A 23 -2.33 4.22 -13.29
CA GLN A 23 -1.51 3.30 -12.50
C GLN A 23 -0.17 3.93 -12.11
N VAL A 24 0.34 3.49 -10.97
CA VAL A 24 1.70 3.73 -10.51
C VAL A 24 2.55 2.52 -10.89
N GLU A 25 3.85 2.69 -11.13
CA GLU A 25 4.73 1.56 -11.43
C GLU A 25 4.87 0.65 -10.19
N GLN A 26 4.87 -0.66 -10.39
CA GLN A 26 5.14 -1.60 -9.30
C GLN A 26 6.57 -1.40 -8.77
N ASN A 27 6.69 -1.03 -7.51
CA ASN A 27 7.99 -0.84 -6.87
C ASN A 27 7.85 -0.82 -5.34
N ILE A 28 8.98 -0.81 -4.65
CA ILE A 28 9.07 -0.42 -3.25
C ILE A 28 9.40 1.07 -3.19
N TYR A 29 8.42 1.88 -2.80
CA TYR A 29 8.56 3.32 -2.65
C TYR A 29 9.02 3.67 -1.23
N LYS A 30 9.86 4.71 -1.14
CA LYS A 30 10.24 5.33 0.13
C LYS A 30 9.28 6.48 0.40
N ILE A 31 8.63 6.47 1.57
CA ILE A 31 7.85 7.61 2.04
C ILE A 31 8.61 8.25 3.20
N GLY A 32 9.07 9.49 3.01
CA GLY A 32 10.07 10.12 3.88
C GLY A 32 11.46 9.50 3.68
N GLU A 33 12.21 9.37 4.77
CA GLU A 33 13.55 8.76 4.79
C GLU A 33 13.55 7.47 5.62
N PRO A 34 12.99 6.37 5.08
CA PRO A 34 12.91 5.11 5.82
C PRO A 34 14.28 4.46 5.96
N ASP A 35 14.51 3.91 7.15
CA ASP A 35 15.67 3.10 7.52
C ASP A 35 15.33 1.59 7.56
N GLU A 36 16.25 0.81 8.07
CA GLU A 36 16.13 -0.65 8.22
C GLU A 36 15.11 -1.12 9.27
N ASN A 37 14.66 -0.22 10.15
CA ASN A 37 13.66 -0.50 11.20
C ASN A 37 12.27 0.07 10.84
N SER A 38 12.20 0.83 9.75
CA SER A 38 10.98 1.51 9.32
C SER A 38 9.93 0.50 8.82
N PRO A 39 8.63 0.72 9.13
CA PRO A 39 7.56 -0.21 8.80
C PRO A 39 7.44 -0.44 7.28
N LEU A 40 7.10 -1.69 6.92
CA LEU A 40 6.77 -2.08 5.56
C LEU A 40 5.26 -2.27 5.39
N LEU A 41 4.67 -1.50 4.48
CA LEU A 41 3.26 -1.57 4.11
C LEU A 41 3.13 -2.10 2.68
N ILE A 42 2.00 -2.74 2.37
CA ILE A 42 1.64 -3.11 0.99
C ILE A 42 0.31 -2.49 0.55
N THR A 43 0.26 -2.06 -0.70
CA THR A 43 -0.94 -1.56 -1.37
C THR A 43 -0.94 -1.95 -2.86
N THR A 44 -2.00 -1.58 -3.59
CA THR A 44 -2.10 -1.81 -5.04
C THR A 44 -1.59 -0.61 -5.84
N ASN A 45 -1.28 -0.83 -7.11
CA ASN A 45 -0.80 0.21 -8.03
C ASN A 45 -1.88 1.13 -8.62
N PHE A 46 -3.13 1.06 -8.14
CA PHE A 46 -4.12 2.06 -8.53
C PHE A 46 -3.72 3.43 -8.00
N SER A 47 -3.57 4.42 -8.88
CA SER A 47 -2.99 5.74 -8.53
C SER A 47 -3.69 6.38 -7.34
N LEU A 48 -5.03 6.36 -7.31
CA LEU A 48 -5.79 6.95 -6.20
C LEU A 48 -5.52 6.22 -4.88
N THR A 49 -5.47 4.88 -4.89
CA THR A 49 -5.14 4.09 -3.70
C THR A 49 -3.72 4.39 -3.23
N TYR A 50 -2.74 4.43 -4.13
CA TYR A 50 -1.36 4.76 -3.81
C TYR A 50 -1.25 6.15 -3.16
N PHE A 51 -1.77 7.20 -3.80
CA PHE A 51 -1.62 8.57 -3.29
C PHE A 51 -2.34 8.79 -1.96
N ILE A 52 -3.48 8.14 -1.74
CA ILE A 52 -4.17 8.18 -0.44
C ILE A 52 -3.29 7.54 0.64
N VAL A 53 -2.75 6.34 0.40
CA VAL A 53 -1.90 5.64 1.37
C VAL A 53 -0.59 6.40 1.62
N ALA A 54 0.10 6.81 0.55
CA ALA A 54 1.35 7.55 0.63
C ALA A 54 1.17 8.88 1.39
N GLY A 55 0.10 9.62 1.09
CA GLY A 55 -0.21 10.88 1.78
C GLY A 55 -0.49 10.67 3.27
N GLU A 56 -1.19 9.60 3.66
CA GLU A 56 -1.45 9.32 5.08
C GLU A 56 -0.22 8.77 5.83
N VAL A 57 0.65 8.03 5.14
CA VAL A 57 1.97 7.66 5.68
C VAL A 57 2.81 8.93 5.90
N GLU A 58 2.83 9.87 4.97
CA GLU A 58 3.53 11.14 5.13
C GLU A 58 2.95 11.97 6.29
N ASN A 59 1.61 12.07 6.38
CA ASN A 59 0.92 12.73 7.50
C ASN A 59 1.21 12.09 8.87
N SER A 60 1.57 10.80 8.90
CA SER A 60 1.95 10.10 10.12
C SER A 60 3.24 10.64 10.74
N LYS A 61 4.12 11.23 9.92
CA LYS A 61 5.51 11.58 10.23
C LYS A 61 6.38 10.38 10.64
N VAL A 62 5.96 9.16 10.32
CA VAL A 62 6.73 7.94 10.48
C VAL A 62 7.24 7.54 9.10
N PRO A 63 8.56 7.58 8.85
CA PRO A 63 9.14 7.09 7.60
C PRO A 63 8.79 5.63 7.37
N ALA A 64 8.43 5.24 6.15
CA ALA A 64 8.01 3.88 5.86
C ALA A 64 8.36 3.43 4.44
N TRP A 65 8.45 2.12 4.28
CA TRP A 65 8.52 1.45 2.99
C TRP A 65 7.11 1.12 2.51
N LEU A 66 6.76 1.52 1.29
CA LEU A 66 5.47 1.24 0.67
C LEU A 66 5.66 0.33 -0.55
N ALA A 67 5.33 -0.95 -0.39
CA ALA A 67 5.29 -1.93 -1.45
C ALA A 67 4.02 -1.72 -2.30
N VAL A 68 4.19 -1.28 -3.53
CA VAL A 68 3.09 -1.05 -4.47
C VAL A 68 3.08 -2.19 -5.47
N MET A 69 2.12 -3.10 -5.34
CA MET A 69 2.02 -4.28 -6.21
C MET A 69 1.15 -4.00 -7.42
N ASP A 70 1.57 -4.46 -8.60
CA ASP A 70 0.77 -4.36 -9.81
C ASP A 70 -0.50 -5.20 -9.68
N CYS A 71 -1.64 -4.54 -9.84
CA CYS A 71 -2.97 -5.12 -9.83
C CYS A 71 -3.77 -4.64 -11.04
N GLU A 72 -3.08 -4.28 -12.13
CA GLU A 72 -3.67 -3.69 -13.33
C GLU A 72 -4.48 -2.42 -13.01
N GLY A 73 -3.98 -1.61 -12.08
CA GLY A 73 -4.61 -0.35 -11.70
C GLY A 73 -5.92 -0.49 -10.94
N LEU A 74 -6.20 -1.68 -10.38
CA LEU A 74 -7.39 -1.91 -9.57
C LEU A 74 -7.18 -1.52 -8.10
N SER A 75 -8.22 -1.00 -7.46
CA SER A 75 -8.23 -0.73 -6.01
C SER A 75 -8.06 -2.02 -5.19
N VAL A 76 -7.70 -1.92 -3.91
CA VAL A 76 -7.47 -3.08 -3.02
C VAL A 76 -8.61 -4.11 -3.09
N LEU A 77 -9.85 -3.68 -2.87
CA LEU A 77 -11.00 -4.58 -2.84
C LEU A 77 -11.35 -5.13 -4.22
N THR A 78 -11.25 -4.31 -5.26
CA THR A 78 -11.49 -4.74 -6.65
C THR A 78 -10.45 -5.77 -7.09
N ALA A 79 -9.18 -5.53 -6.78
CA ALA A 79 -8.07 -6.42 -7.09
C ALA A 79 -8.18 -7.74 -6.31
N TRP A 80 -8.57 -7.69 -5.04
CA TRP A 80 -8.83 -8.88 -4.23
C TRP A 80 -9.97 -9.73 -4.82
N ALA A 81 -11.11 -9.10 -5.12
CA ALA A 81 -12.27 -9.78 -5.72
C ALA A 81 -11.94 -10.37 -7.10
N ALA A 82 -11.08 -9.72 -7.89
CA ALA A 82 -10.62 -10.20 -9.19
C ALA A 82 -9.49 -11.24 -9.13
N GLY A 83 -9.04 -11.67 -7.94
CA GLY A 83 -7.92 -12.61 -7.79
C GLY A 83 -6.56 -12.04 -8.23
N LYS A 84 -6.44 -10.71 -8.29
CA LYS A 84 -5.20 -9.98 -8.60
C LYS A 84 -4.42 -9.59 -7.35
N PHE A 85 -5.10 -9.45 -6.22
CA PHE A 85 -4.49 -9.21 -4.90
C PHE A 85 -4.70 -10.42 -3.97
N THR A 86 -3.80 -11.40 -4.06
CA THR A 86 -3.89 -12.68 -3.33
C THR A 86 -2.65 -12.93 -2.48
N GLY A 87 -2.75 -13.79 -1.47
CA GLY A 87 -1.62 -14.08 -0.58
C GLY A 87 -0.38 -14.59 -1.31
N ALA A 88 -0.55 -15.44 -2.33
CA ALA A 88 0.54 -15.94 -3.15
C ALA A 88 1.21 -14.82 -3.98
N LYS A 89 0.42 -13.95 -4.63
CA LYS A 89 0.95 -12.83 -5.44
C LYS A 89 1.69 -11.82 -4.56
N ILE A 90 1.14 -11.50 -3.39
CA ILE A 90 1.77 -10.64 -2.40
C ILE A 90 3.10 -11.23 -1.93
N ALA A 91 3.11 -12.50 -1.52
CA ALA A 91 4.33 -13.15 -1.05
C ALA A 91 5.42 -13.19 -2.14
N ASN A 92 5.06 -13.51 -3.39
CA ASN A 92 6.01 -13.51 -4.50
C ASN A 92 6.58 -12.12 -4.76
N PHE A 93 5.73 -11.09 -4.80
CA PHE A 93 6.18 -9.71 -4.96
C PHE A 93 7.17 -9.30 -3.86
N ILE A 94 6.88 -9.60 -2.59
CA ILE A 94 7.78 -9.25 -1.48
C ILE A 94 9.13 -9.97 -1.61
N LYS A 95 9.13 -11.26 -1.99
CA LYS A 95 10.38 -12.02 -2.22
C LYS A 95 11.22 -11.45 -3.36
N GLU A 96 10.57 -11.11 -4.48
CA GLU A 96 11.24 -10.60 -5.69
C GLU A 96 11.68 -9.13 -5.57
N SER A 97 11.02 -8.36 -4.70
CA SER A 97 11.27 -6.92 -4.55
C SER A 97 12.61 -6.54 -3.93
N GLY A 98 13.33 -7.50 -3.32
CA GLY A 98 14.58 -7.24 -2.59
C GLY A 98 14.41 -6.44 -1.29
N ILE A 99 13.17 -6.26 -0.79
CA ILE A 99 12.92 -5.51 0.46
C ILE A 99 13.49 -6.22 1.69
N ALA A 100 13.61 -7.56 1.64
CA ALA A 100 14.16 -8.36 2.73
C ALA A 100 15.61 -7.99 3.10
N ASP A 101 16.37 -7.42 2.16
CA ASP A 101 17.75 -6.98 2.38
C ASP A 101 17.84 -5.53 2.89
N LYS A 102 16.72 -4.79 2.82
CA LYS A 102 16.64 -3.38 3.25
C LYS A 102 16.04 -3.21 4.64
N VAL A 103 15.27 -4.18 5.12
CA VAL A 103 14.69 -4.17 6.47
C VAL A 103 15.27 -5.27 7.35
N LYS A 104 15.54 -4.96 8.62
CA LYS A 104 16.02 -5.92 9.63
C LYS A 104 14.89 -6.78 10.18
N HIS A 105 13.66 -6.27 10.17
CA HIS A 105 12.50 -7.01 10.62
C HIS A 105 11.92 -7.89 9.48
N ARG A 106 11.03 -8.79 9.85
CA ARG A 106 10.26 -9.62 8.92
C ARG A 106 8.78 -9.42 9.21
N GLU A 107 8.31 -8.21 8.92
CA GLU A 107 6.92 -7.83 9.18
C GLU A 107 6.33 -7.06 7.99
N LEU A 108 5.12 -7.45 7.57
CA LEU A 108 4.37 -6.82 6.49
C LEU A 108 3.02 -6.33 7.00
N ILE A 109 2.72 -5.05 6.78
CA ILE A 109 1.42 -4.45 7.12
C ILE A 109 0.51 -4.49 5.90
N ILE A 110 -0.65 -5.16 6.03
CA ILE A 110 -1.65 -5.29 4.97
C ILE A 110 -2.86 -4.38 5.22
N PRO A 111 -3.62 -3.97 4.18
CA PRO A 111 -4.84 -3.21 4.36
C PRO A 111 -5.90 -3.98 5.16
N GLY A 112 -6.63 -3.28 6.04
CA GLY A 112 -7.56 -3.93 6.97
C GLY A 112 -8.74 -4.66 6.32
N TYR A 113 -9.15 -4.23 5.12
CA TYR A 113 -10.24 -4.89 4.37
C TYR A 113 -9.86 -6.27 3.82
N VAL A 114 -8.56 -6.58 3.73
CA VAL A 114 -8.06 -7.86 3.23
C VAL A 114 -7.37 -8.67 4.33
N ALA A 115 -7.77 -8.46 5.60
CA ALA A 115 -7.27 -9.19 6.75
C ALA A 115 -7.29 -10.71 6.59
N ILE A 116 -8.25 -11.23 5.81
CA ILE A 116 -8.39 -12.65 5.49
C ILE A 116 -7.17 -13.22 4.74
N LEU A 117 -6.39 -12.38 4.04
CA LEU A 117 -5.18 -12.80 3.34
C LEU A 117 -4.01 -13.10 4.29
N LYS A 118 -4.08 -12.69 5.56
CA LYS A 118 -3.00 -12.84 6.55
C LYS A 118 -2.42 -14.26 6.55
N GLY A 119 -3.24 -15.28 6.79
CA GLY A 119 -2.76 -16.66 6.89
C GLY A 119 -2.13 -17.16 5.60
N ALA A 120 -2.73 -16.85 4.45
CA ALA A 120 -2.21 -17.24 3.14
C ALA A 120 -0.88 -16.53 2.79
N ILE A 121 -0.69 -15.29 3.25
CA ILE A 121 0.58 -14.58 3.08
C ILE A 121 1.64 -15.19 4.00
N GLU A 122 1.35 -15.39 5.29
CA GLU A 122 2.30 -15.97 6.26
C GLU A 122 2.73 -17.38 5.86
N GLU A 123 1.82 -18.20 5.33
CA GLU A 123 2.14 -19.54 4.81
C GLU A 123 3.13 -19.47 3.62
N LYS A 124 2.95 -18.51 2.71
CA LYS A 124 3.80 -18.39 1.50
C LYS A 124 5.06 -17.58 1.75
N LEU A 125 5.07 -16.73 2.77
CA LEU A 125 6.16 -15.84 3.13
C LEU A 125 6.72 -16.26 4.50
N GLU A 126 7.31 -17.46 4.53
CA GLU A 126 7.83 -18.08 5.75
C GLU A 126 8.79 -17.14 6.50
N GLY A 127 8.63 -17.09 7.83
CA GLY A 127 9.44 -16.23 8.71
C GLY A 127 9.00 -14.76 8.75
N TRP A 128 7.95 -14.38 7.99
CA TRP A 128 7.34 -13.06 8.10
C TRP A 128 6.07 -13.07 8.93
N THR A 129 5.92 -12.04 9.76
CA THR A 129 4.68 -11.74 10.48
C THR A 129 3.83 -10.79 9.65
N VAL A 130 2.55 -11.08 9.49
CA VAL A 130 1.61 -10.18 8.81
C VAL A 130 0.73 -9.48 9.82
N THR A 131 0.79 -8.16 9.81
CA THR A 131 0.00 -7.29 10.67
C THR A 131 -1.12 -6.64 9.88
N VAL A 132 -2.34 -6.71 10.42
CA VAL A 132 -3.51 -6.11 9.80
C VAL A 132 -3.53 -4.63 10.17
N GLY A 133 -3.40 -3.77 9.16
CA GLY A 133 -3.53 -2.33 9.29
C GLY A 133 -4.99 -1.87 9.39
N PRO A 134 -5.23 -0.56 9.42
CA PRO A 134 -6.58 -0.01 9.43
C PRO A 134 -7.32 -0.32 8.12
N ARG A 135 -8.66 -0.33 8.19
CA ARG A 135 -9.52 -0.48 7.01
C ARG A 135 -9.43 0.73 6.08
N GLU A 136 -9.41 1.91 6.66
CA GLU A 136 -9.30 3.18 5.96
C GLU A 136 -7.92 3.79 6.16
N ALA A 137 -7.39 4.42 5.11
CA ALA A 137 -6.04 5.00 5.15
C ALA A 137 -5.92 6.14 6.18
N ASN A 138 -7.01 6.85 6.47
CA ASN A 138 -7.03 7.90 7.50
C ASN A 138 -6.68 7.40 8.92
N GLY A 139 -6.72 6.08 9.15
CA GLY A 139 -6.28 5.46 10.40
C GLY A 139 -4.76 5.21 10.45
N LEU A 140 -4.06 5.26 9.31
CA LEU A 140 -2.62 4.99 9.23
C LEU A 140 -1.78 5.92 10.12
N PRO A 141 -2.07 7.23 10.21
CA PRO A 141 -1.27 8.11 11.06
C PRO A 141 -1.25 7.68 12.52
N SER A 142 -2.40 7.30 13.08
CA SER A 142 -2.48 6.83 14.47
C SER A 142 -1.84 5.46 14.63
N PHE A 143 -2.11 4.55 13.70
CA PHE A 143 -1.58 3.19 13.71
C PHE A 143 -0.04 3.15 13.67
N LEU A 144 0.56 3.92 12.76
CA LEU A 144 2.02 3.97 12.60
C LEU A 144 2.70 4.63 13.80
N ARG A 145 2.12 5.71 14.35
CA ARG A 145 2.68 6.34 15.56
C ARG A 145 2.63 5.42 16.77
N GLN A 146 1.55 4.67 16.96
CA GLN A 146 1.45 3.69 18.06
C GLN A 146 2.48 2.58 17.91
N LYS A 147 2.81 2.22 16.67
CA LYS A 147 3.76 1.15 16.36
C LYS A 147 5.23 1.59 16.46
N ALA A 148 5.50 2.87 16.20
CA ALA A 148 6.83 3.46 16.29
C ALA A 148 7.18 3.95 17.72
N ALA A 149 6.20 3.98 18.63
CA ALA A 149 6.36 4.32 20.04
C ALA A 149 6.80 3.10 20.86
#